data_AF-A0A2N2G634-F1
#
_entry.id   AF-A0A2N2G634-F1
#
_cell.length_a   1.000
_cell.length_b   1.000
_cell.length_c   1.000
_cell.angle_alpha   90.00
_cell.angle_beta   90.00
_cell.angle_gamma   90.00
#
_symmetry.space_group_name_H-M   'P 1'
#
loop_
_entity.id
_entity.type
_entity.pdbx_description
1 polymer ?
#
loop_
_entity_poly.entity_id
_entity_poly.type
_entity_poly.pdbx_seq_one_letter_code
_entity_poly.pdbx_strand_id
1 'polypeptide(L)' 'MTPVTVGILSDTHLSQPTETFKKIADACFHDADMILHAGDLTDPAILTV' A
#
# COMPACT_ATOMS: atom_id res chain seq x y z
N MET A 1 13.28 16.04 15.94
CA MET A 1 12.72 15.52 14.68
C MET A 1 12.05 14.20 15.01
N THR A 2 10.79 14.02 14.61
CA THR A 2 10.12 12.72 14.68
C THR A 2 10.64 11.82 13.55
N PRO A 3 10.84 10.52 13.77
CA PRO A 3 11.18 9.58 12.69
C PRO A 3 10.06 9.54 11.64
N VAL A 4 10.43 9.29 10.38
CA VAL A 4 9.48 8.99 9.31
C VAL A 4 9.37 7.47 9.19
N THR A 5 8.16 6.95 9.22
CA THR A 5 7.86 5.53 9.01
C THR A 5 7.36 5.33 7.59
N VAL A 6 8.04 4.44 6.84
CA VAL A 6 7.67 4.11 5.46
C VAL A 6 7.25 2.65 5.39
N GLY A 7 6.00 2.39 5.03
CA GLY A 7 5.47 1.07 4.70
C GLY A 7 5.96 0.63 3.33
N ILE A 8 6.36 -0.63 3.19
CA ILE A 8 6.78 -1.20 1.90
C ILE A 8 5.71 -2.18 1.43
N LEU A 9 5.26 -1.99 0.20
CA LEU A 9 4.31 -2.85 -0.49
C LEU A 9 4.89 -3.24 -1.85
N SER A 10 4.67 -4.46 -2.33
CA SER A 10 5.16 -4.93 -3.63
C SER A 10 4.26 -6.07 -4.13
N ASP A 11 4.41 -6.46 -5.39
CA ASP A 11 3.85 -7.71 -5.92
C ASP A 11 2.33 -7.82 -5.75
N THR A 12 1.62 -6.69 -5.89
CA THR A 12 0.17 -6.69 -5.73
C THR A 12 -0.51 -7.49 -6.85
N HIS A 13 -0.07 -7.38 -8.10
CA HIS A 13 -0.64 -8.11 -9.26
C HIS A 13 -2.17 -8.00 -9.37
N LEU A 14 -2.73 -6.91 -8.84
CA LEU A 14 -4.16 -6.64 -8.83
C LEU A 14 -4.51 -5.60 -9.89
N SER A 15 -5.46 -5.93 -10.77
CA SER A 15 -6.00 -4.96 -11.73
C SER A 15 -6.90 -3.90 -11.09
N GLN A 16 -7.31 -4.08 -9.84
CA GLN A 16 -8.06 -3.11 -9.05
C GLN A 16 -7.98 -3.46 -7.55
N PRO A 17 -8.13 -2.48 -6.63
CA PRO A 17 -8.18 -2.76 -5.20
C PRO A 17 -9.37 -3.66 -4.85
N THR A 18 -9.11 -4.70 -4.07
CA THR A 18 -10.18 -5.52 -3.46
C THR A 18 -10.48 -5.02 -2.05
N GLU A 19 -11.68 -5.27 -1.54
CA GLU A 19 -12.03 -4.93 -0.15
C GLU A 19 -11.12 -5.62 0.87
N THR A 20 -10.68 -6.84 0.58
CA THR A 20 -9.71 -7.56 1.40
C THR A 20 -8.36 -6.86 1.39
N PHE A 21 -7.87 -6.45 0.20
CA PHE A 21 -6.61 -5.74 0.07
C PHE A 21 -6.63 -4.41 0.82
N LYS A 22 -7.70 -3.62 0.71
CA LYS A 22 -7.87 -2.36 1.46
C LYS A 22 -7.81 -2.58 2.97
N LYS A 23 -8.50 -3.60 3.49
CA LYS A 23 -8.47 -3.92 4.93
C LYS A 23 -7.08 -4.34 5.42
N ILE A 24 -6.33 -5.07 4.60
CA ILE A 24 -4.96 -5.47 4.94
C ILE A 24 -4.04 -4.25 4.90
N ALA A 25 -4.14 -3.42 3.86
CA ALA A 25 -3.35 -2.20 3.72
C ALA A 25 -3.57 -1.27 4.92
N ASP A 26 -4.82 -1.03 5.30
CA ASP A 26 -5.18 -0.24 6.49
C ASP A 26 -4.58 -0.86 7.77
N ALA A 27 -4.80 -2.15 8.01
CA ALA A 27 -4.26 -2.82 9.19
C ALA A 27 -2.73 -2.76 9.29
N CYS A 28 -2.02 -2.84 8.16
CA CYS A 28 -0.56 -2.82 8.11
C CYS A 28 0.06 -1.41 8.14
N PHE A 29 -0.62 -0.42 7.56
CA PHE A 29 -0.02 0.87 7.24
C PHE A 29 -0.75 2.08 7.85
N HIS A 30 -1.77 1.89 8.69
CA HIS A 30 -2.53 3.00 9.30
C HIS A 30 -1.67 4.04 10.03
N ASP A 31 -0.53 3.63 10.60
CA ASP A 31 0.40 4.50 11.33
C ASP A 31 1.63 4.90 10.49
N ALA A 32 1.70 4.53 9.21
CA ALA A 32 2.82 4.89 8.34
C ALA A 32 2.62 6.30 7.76
N ASP A 33 3.70 7.09 7.69
CA ASP A 33 3.67 8.41 7.05
C ASP A 33 3.57 8.30 5.52
N MET A 34 4.01 7.18 4.95
CA MET A 34 4.02 6.91 3.52
C MET A 34 4.04 5.41 3.25
N ILE A 35 3.43 4.99 2.13
CA ILE A 35 3.60 3.66 1.56
C ILE A 35 4.41 3.80 0.26
N LEU A 36 5.50 3.05 0.14
CA LEU A 36 6.28 2.91 -1.08
C LEU A 36 5.93 1.58 -1.75
N HIS A 37 5.33 1.66 -2.94
CA HIS A 37 5.06 0.49 -3.76
C HIS A 37 6.29 0.15 -4.64
N ALA A 38 6.91 -1.00 -4.41
CA ALA A 38 8.27 -1.33 -4.90
C ALA A 38 8.34 -2.21 -6.17
N GLY A 39 7.20 -2.59 -6.77
CA GLY A 39 7.18 -3.36 -8.01
C GLY A 39 5.80 -3.93 -8.33
N ASP A 40 5.60 -4.41 -9.56
CA ASP A 40 4.40 -5.17 -9.98
C ASP A 40 3.05 -4.47 -9.74
N LEU A 41 3.06 -3.16 -9.93
CA LEU A 41 1.86 -2.34 -10.03
C LEU A 41 1.22 -2.55 -11.41
N THR A 42 0.10 -3.27 -11.44
CA THR A 42 -0.63 -3.55 -12.69
C THR A 42 -1.71 -2.51 -13.01
N ASP A 43 -2.19 -1.77 -12.01
CA ASP A 43 -3.17 -0.69 -12.16
C ASP A 43 -2.89 0.46 -11.15
N PRO A 44 -2.89 1.74 -11.57
CA PRO A 44 -2.67 2.87 -10.67
C PRO A 44 -3.70 2.99 -9.53
N ALA A 45 -4.90 2.44 -9.68
CA ALA A 45 -5.92 2.44 -8.63
C ALA A 45 -5.46 1.69 -7.36
N ILE A 46 -4.46 0.80 -7.46
CA ILE A 46 -3.84 0.15 -6.31
C ILE A 46 -3.17 1.16 -5.36
N LEU A 47 -2.78 2.35 -5.83
CA LEU A 47 -2.17 3.39 -5.01
C LEU A 47 -3.18 4.24 -4.23
N THR A 48 -4.47 3.97 -4.36
CA THR A 48 -5.54 4.73 -3.67
C THR A 48 -6.04 4.01 -2.40
N VAL A 49 -5.30 3.01 -1.93
CA VAL A 49 -5.64 2.25 -0.72
C VAL A 49 -5.14 2.93 0.54
#